data_AF-A0A7C1BAI6-F1
#
_entry.id   AF-A0A7C1BAI6-F1
#
_cell.length_a   1.000
_cell.length_b   1.000
_cell.length_c   1.000
_cell.angle_alpha   90.00
_cell.angle_beta   90.00
_cell.angle_gamma   90.00
#
_symmetry.space_group_name_H-M   'P 1'
#
loop_
_entity.id
_entity.type
_entity.pdbx_description
1 polymer ?
#
loop_
_entity_poly.entity_id
_entity_poly.type
_entity_poly.pdbx_seq_one_letter_code
_entity_poly.pdbx_strand_id
1 'polypeptide(L)'
;MFRGRGYRWWFRATGLPGWMRFGYMGYPPFPPAWPPFHPGYYELPPEEELQMLEEEKQFLEQELDEINRRIEEIKREINRR
;
A
#
# COMPACT_ATOMS: atom_id res chain seq x y z
N MET A 1 -15.84 -3.66 -30.96
CA MET A 1 -16.82 -4.59 -30.37
C MET A 1 -16.07 -5.71 -29.63
N PHE A 2 -16.32 -5.85 -28.32
CA PHE A 2 -16.05 -6.91 -27.32
C PHE A 2 -14.93 -8.01 -27.45
N ARG A 3 -14.15 -8.10 -26.34
CA ARG A 3 -13.74 -9.25 -25.47
C ARG A 3 -13.01 -10.50 -26.02
N GLY A 4 -11.94 -10.90 -25.29
CA GLY A 4 -11.48 -12.29 -25.16
C GLY A 4 -10.15 -12.48 -24.39
N ARG A 5 -10.22 -13.04 -23.17
CA ARG A 5 -9.10 -13.37 -22.24
C ARG A 5 -8.35 -14.64 -22.65
N GLY A 6 -7.05 -14.75 -22.36
CA GLY A 6 -6.29 -16.01 -22.54
C GLY A 6 -4.94 -16.07 -21.81
N TYR A 7 -4.96 -16.55 -20.57
CA TYR A 7 -3.80 -16.80 -19.71
C TYR A 7 -2.83 -17.83 -20.31
N ARG A 8 -1.75 -17.38 -20.97
CA ARG A 8 -0.64 -18.25 -21.42
C ARG A 8 0.73 -17.64 -21.11
N TRP A 9 0.87 -16.95 -19.98
CA TRP A 9 1.89 -15.91 -19.88
C TRP A 9 3.27 -16.26 -19.29
N TRP A 10 3.54 -17.40 -18.65
CA TRP A 10 4.86 -17.58 -18.01
C TRP A 10 5.43 -19.01 -17.99
N PHE A 11 4.87 -19.95 -18.76
CA PHE A 11 5.37 -21.33 -18.76
C PHE A 11 6.80 -21.44 -19.29
N ARG A 12 7.14 -20.66 -20.32
CA ARG A 12 8.49 -20.64 -20.90
C ARG A 12 9.55 -20.04 -19.96
N ALA A 13 9.17 -19.18 -19.02
CA ALA A 13 10.10 -18.50 -18.12
C ALA A 13 10.44 -19.32 -16.87
N THR A 14 9.50 -20.11 -16.36
CA THR A 14 9.67 -20.81 -15.06
C THR A 14 9.44 -22.31 -15.13
N GLY A 15 9.09 -22.87 -16.29
CA GLY A 15 8.81 -24.30 -16.47
C GLY A 15 7.60 -24.84 -15.70
N LEU A 16 6.85 -23.98 -15.00
CA LEU A 16 5.80 -24.40 -14.07
C LEU A 16 4.40 -23.91 -14.49
N PRO A 17 3.38 -24.79 -14.49
CA PRO A 17 2.00 -24.43 -14.82
C PRO A 17 1.36 -23.57 -13.71
N GLY A 18 0.35 -22.77 -14.10
CA GLY A 18 -0.24 -21.73 -13.24
C GLY A 18 -0.80 -22.24 -11.91
N TRP A 19 -1.45 -23.41 -11.89
CA TRP A 19 -2.02 -24.00 -10.67
C TRP A 19 -0.95 -24.36 -9.62
N MET A 20 0.27 -24.70 -10.06
CA MET A 20 1.36 -25.07 -9.16
C MET A 20 1.99 -23.84 -8.49
N ARG A 21 1.92 -22.66 -9.13
CA ARG A 21 2.24 -21.37 -8.52
C ARG A 21 1.25 -20.91 -7.45
N PHE A 22 0.00 -21.37 -7.52
CA PHE A 22 -1.05 -21.04 -6.55
C PHE A 22 -1.31 -22.15 -5.51
N GLY A 23 -0.69 -23.34 -5.64
CA GLY A 23 -0.94 -24.52 -4.80
C GLY A 23 0.03 -24.76 -3.63
N TYR A 24 1.16 -24.07 -3.59
CA TYR A 24 2.04 -23.93 -2.41
C TYR A 24 1.69 -22.52 -1.85
N MET A 25 1.28 -22.23 -0.61
CA MET A 25 1.53 -22.90 0.65
C MET A 25 0.75 -22.15 1.79
N GLY A 26 -0.59 -22.10 1.73
CA GLY A 26 -1.41 -21.22 2.60
C GLY A 26 -2.21 -21.91 3.73
N TYR A 27 -2.22 -23.23 3.83
CA TYR A 27 -2.94 -23.94 4.90
C TYR A 27 -2.20 -25.22 5.30
N PRO A 28 -1.69 -25.33 6.54
CA PRO A 28 -1.26 -26.60 7.08
C PRO A 28 -2.48 -27.50 7.40
N PRO A 29 -2.41 -28.82 7.19
CA PRO A 29 -3.50 -29.78 7.43
C PRO A 29 -3.68 -30.14 8.92
N PHE A 30 -3.20 -29.30 9.83
CA PHE A 30 -3.24 -29.53 11.28
C PHE A 30 -4.25 -28.55 11.90
N PRO A 31 -5.09 -28.97 12.88
CA PRO A 31 -6.04 -28.08 13.53
C PRO A 31 -5.27 -26.87 14.09
N PRO A 32 -5.79 -25.63 13.93
CA PRO A 32 -5.08 -24.46 14.41
C PRO A 32 -4.93 -24.57 15.92
N ALA A 33 -3.68 -24.76 16.37
CA ALA A 33 -3.29 -24.71 17.77
C ALA A 33 -3.37 -23.29 18.35
N TRP A 34 -3.86 -22.32 17.57
CA TRP A 34 -4.03 -20.93 17.96
C TRP A 34 -5.45 -20.46 17.71
N PRO A 35 -6.06 -19.80 18.71
CA PRO A 35 -7.40 -19.25 18.57
C PRO A 35 -7.41 -18.23 17.41
N PRO A 36 -8.53 -18.10 16.70
CA PRO A 36 -8.69 -17.07 15.68
C PRO A 36 -8.39 -15.71 16.31
N PHE A 37 -7.38 -15.04 15.77
CA PHE A 37 -7.03 -13.68 16.14
C PHE A 37 -8.19 -12.78 15.73
N HIS A 38 -9.09 -12.52 16.67
CA HIS A 38 -10.02 -11.41 16.58
C HIS A 38 -9.22 -10.17 16.99
N PRO A 39 -8.85 -9.26 16.08
CA PRO A 39 -8.25 -8.00 16.50
C PRO A 39 -9.32 -7.25 17.29
N GLY A 40 -9.24 -7.34 18.61
CA GLY A 40 -9.96 -6.44 19.49
C GLY A 40 -9.54 -5.03 19.10
N TYR A 41 -10.52 -4.20 18.75
CA TYR A 41 -10.30 -2.77 18.57
C TYR A 41 -9.66 -2.24 19.85
N TYR A 42 -8.36 -1.96 19.82
CA TYR A 42 -7.72 -1.14 20.82
C TYR A 42 -8.23 0.27 20.57
N GLU A 43 -9.19 0.73 21.37
CA GLU A 43 -9.60 2.13 21.38
C GLU A 43 -8.43 2.94 21.95
N LEU A 44 -7.79 3.75 21.10
CA LEU A 44 -6.74 4.69 21.52
C LEU A 44 -7.35 5.73 22.48
N PRO A 45 -6.68 6.11 23.58
CA PRO A 45 -7.16 7.17 24.45
C PRO A 45 -7.19 8.51 23.68
N PRO A 46 -8.22 9.37 23.88
CA PRO A 46 -8.39 10.61 23.11
C PRO A 46 -7.19 11.55 23.16
N GLU A 47 -6.43 11.57 24.25
CA GLU A 47 -5.23 12.40 24.39
C GLU A 47 -4.08 11.93 23.48
N GLU A 48 -3.94 10.62 23.30
CA GLU A 48 -2.91 10.04 22.44
C GLU A 48 -3.27 10.23 20.96
N GLU A 49 -4.54 10.05 20.60
CA GLU A 49 -5.05 10.36 19.26
C GLU A 49 -4.82 11.84 18.91
N LEU A 50 -5.08 12.76 19.84
CA LEU A 50 -4.84 14.19 19.63
C LEU A 50 -3.36 14.48 19.34
N GLN A 51 -2.44 13.90 20.12
CA GLN A 51 -1.00 14.09 19.91
C GLN A 51 -0.55 13.56 18.55
N MET A 52 -1.01 12.36 18.17
CA MET A 52 -0.72 11.78 16.85
C MET A 52 -1.22 12.68 15.72
N LEU A 53 -2.43 13.23 15.83
CA LEU A 53 -3.00 14.12 14.83
C LEU A 53 -2.25 15.46 14.75
N GLU A 54 -1.76 16.00 15.87
CA GLU A 54 -0.95 17.20 15.89
C GLU A 54 0.41 16.99 15.21
N GLU A 55 1.06 15.85 15.45
CA GLU A 55 2.30 15.46 14.78
C GLU A 55 2.09 15.27 13.28
N GLU A 56 1.04 14.55 12.88
CA GLU A 56 0.68 14.35 11.47
C GLU A 56 0.43 15.70 10.78
N LYS A 57 -0.30 16.60 11.42
CA LYS A 57 -0.54 17.95 10.91
C LYS A 57 0.78 18.69 10.66
N GLN A 58 1.71 18.69 11.61
CA GLN A 58 3.00 19.38 11.46
C GLN A 58 3.81 18.82 10.30
N PHE A 59 3.80 17.49 10.13
CA PHE A 59 4.47 16.84 9.01
C PHE A 59 3.86 17.27 7.66
N LEU A 60 2.53 17.26 7.55
CA LEU A 60 1.83 17.69 6.34
C LEU A 60 2.05 19.17 6.01
N GLU A 61 2.13 20.04 7.01
CA GLU A 61 2.47 21.45 6.81
C GLU A 61 3.87 21.62 6.20
N GLN A 62 4.85 20.84 6.66
CA GLN A 62 6.21 20.86 6.08
C GLN A 62 6.24 20.36 4.64
N GLU A 63 5.50 19.29 4.32
CA GLU A 63 5.38 18.80 2.95
C GLU A 63 4.73 19.84 2.02
N LEU A 64 3.68 20.53 2.49
CA LEU A 64 3.04 21.60 1.74
C LEU A 64 4.01 22.75 1.45
N ASP A 65 4.85 23.13 2.40
CA ASP A 65 5.85 24.17 2.21
C ASP A 65 6.91 23.78 1.17
N GLU A 66 7.33 22.52 1.16
CA GLU A 66 8.23 22.00 0.11
C GLU A 66 7.58 22.03 -1.27
N ILE A 67 6.34 21.55 -1.38
CA ILE A 67 5.57 21.58 -2.63
C ILE A 67 5.41 23.02 -3.13
N ASN A 68 5.08 23.95 -2.25
CA ASN A 68 4.93 25.37 -2.59
C ASN A 68 6.24 25.96 -3.13
N ARG A 69 7.37 25.69 -2.48
CA ARG A 69 8.70 26.11 -2.99
C ARG A 69 8.95 25.56 -4.39
N ARG A 70 8.65 24.29 -4.63
CA ARG A 70 8.84 23.66 -5.94
C ARG A 70 7.97 24.29 -7.03
N ILE A 71 6.72 24.62 -6.69
CA ILE A 71 5.81 25.34 -7.59
C ILE A 71 6.38 26.71 -7.95
N GLU A 72 6.91 27.46 -6.98
CA GLU A 72 7.52 28.77 -7.24
C GLU A 72 8.75 28.68 -8.15
N GLU A 73 9.63 27.71 -7.92
CA GLU A 73 10.78 27.45 -8.77
C GLU A 73 10.36 27.21 -10.22
N ILE A 74 9.40 26.30 -10.43
CA ILE A 74 8.88 25.98 -11.77
C ILE A 74 8.23 27.21 -12.42
N LYS A 75 7.45 28.01 -11.67
CA LYS A 75 6.87 29.25 -12.19
C LYS A 75 7.94 30.23 -12.65
N ARG A 76 9.05 30.36 -11.91
CA ARG A 76 10.19 31.21 -12.31
C ARG A 76 10.88 30.68 -13.55
N GLU A 77 11.05 29.37 -13.68
CA GLU A 77 11.62 28.74 -14.89
C GLU A 77 10.75 28.98 -16.13
N ILE A 78 9.43 28.83 -16.00
CA ILE A 78 8.49 29.12 -17.09
C ILE A 78 8.58 30.58 -17.52
N ASN A 79 8.61 31.53 -16.57
CA ASN A 79 8.65 32.96 -16.88
C ASN A 79 10.02 33.46 -17.39
N ARG A 80 11.08 32.65 -17.27
CA ARG A 80 12.41 32.95 -17.85
C ARG A 80 12.56 32.44 -19.29
N ARG A 81 11.66 31.59 -19.76
CA ARG A 81 11.61 31.11 -21.15
C ARG A 81 10.71 32.00 -21.99
#